data_AF-A0AAQ3LE79-F1
#
_entry.id   AF-A0AAQ3LE79-F1
#
_cell.length_a   1.000
_cell.length_b   1.000
_cell.length_c   1.000
_cell.angle_alpha   90.00
_cell.angle_beta   90.00
_cell.angle_gamma   90.00
#
_symmetry.space_group_name_H-M   'P 1'
#
loop_
_entity.id
_entity.type
_entity.pdbx_description
1 polymer ?
#
loop_
_entity_poly.entity_id
_entity_poly.type
_entity_poly.pdbx_seq_one_letter_code
_entity_poly.pdbx_strand_id
1 'polypeptide(L)'
;MSFAASIAATIGAIQYSHTTPGALPVTTSTESSDEIVKASIQEDFLKAPAKFDISTAAKRLSDVTIEGGYHICSPKDEITADQYIDISRMLDTQRSHAVEFKKAVDLALSAPEGVSDCTFRVLTLIDRATP
;
A
#
# COMPACT_ATOMS: atom_id res chain seq x y z
N MET A 1 17.28 33.63 44.03
CA MET A 1 17.95 34.24 42.87
C MET A 1 17.60 33.41 41.65
N SER A 2 16.88 34.03 40.71
CA SER A 2 16.49 33.46 39.42
C SER A 2 17.66 33.35 38.46
N PHE A 3 17.66 32.35 37.57
CA PHE A 3 18.05 32.52 36.18
C PHE A 3 17.25 31.55 35.30
N ALA A 4 16.36 32.10 34.48
CA ALA A 4 15.69 31.41 33.38
C ALA A 4 16.55 31.57 32.11
N ALA A 5 16.74 30.49 31.36
CA ALA A 5 17.40 30.53 30.05
C ALA A 5 16.34 30.43 28.95
N SER A 6 16.12 31.54 28.25
CA SER A 6 15.26 31.61 27.06
C SER A 6 16.10 31.30 25.82
N ILE A 7 15.73 30.28 25.05
CA ILE A 7 16.30 30.03 23.73
C ILE A 7 15.47 30.83 22.71
N ALA A 8 16.10 31.85 22.12
CA ALA A 8 15.54 32.67 21.07
C ALA A 8 15.55 31.90 19.74
N ALA A 9 14.38 31.67 19.15
CA ALA A 9 14.24 31.23 17.77
C ALA A 9 14.16 32.46 16.86
N THR A 10 15.15 32.64 16.00
CA THR A 10 15.19 33.66 14.95
C THR A 10 14.23 33.29 13.83
N ILE A 11 13.15 34.06 13.67
CA ILE A 11 12.21 33.95 12.57
C ILE A 11 12.76 34.78 11.40
N GLY A 12 13.31 34.11 10.39
CA GLY A 12 13.62 34.72 9.11
C GLY A 12 12.34 34.94 8.32
N ALA A 13 11.85 36.18 8.32
CA ALA A 13 10.77 36.61 7.44
C ALA A 13 11.34 36.91 6.04
N ILE A 14 10.81 36.26 5.01
CA ILE A 14 10.75 36.84 3.66
C ILE A 14 9.27 36.91 3.29
N GLN A 15 8.74 38.13 3.38
CA GLN A 15 7.43 38.48 2.84
C GLN A 15 7.59 38.89 1.38
N TYR A 16 6.85 38.23 0.49
CA TYR A 16 6.27 38.92 -0.67
C TYR A 16 4.79 38.57 -0.74
N SER A 17 3.99 39.59 -0.43
CA SER A 17 2.54 39.57 -0.40
C SER A 17 1.97 39.70 -1.81
N HIS A 18 1.20 38.71 -2.26
CA HIS A 18 0.00 38.99 -3.05
C HIS A 18 -1.17 38.31 -2.35
N THR A 19 -1.95 39.14 -1.66
CA THR A 19 -3.14 38.81 -0.89
C THR A 19 -4.25 38.29 -1.78
N THR A 20 -4.59 37.00 -1.64
CA THR A 20 -5.99 36.54 -1.72
C THR A 20 -6.35 36.08 -0.30
N PRO A 21 -7.38 36.63 0.36
CA PRO A 21 -7.74 36.20 1.72
C PRO A 21 -8.40 34.82 1.64
N GLY A 22 -7.79 33.79 2.23
CA GLY A 22 -8.49 32.54 2.55
C GLY A 22 -7.75 31.22 2.40
N ALA A 23 -6.52 31.16 1.86
CA ALA A 23 -5.81 29.89 1.77
C ALA A 23 -4.87 29.69 2.97
N LEU A 24 -5.30 28.88 3.93
CA LEU A 24 -4.40 28.24 4.89
C LEU A 24 -3.27 27.54 4.12
N PRO A 25 -2.02 27.49 4.64
CA PRO A 25 -1.01 26.63 4.06
C PRO A 25 -1.51 25.20 4.17
N VAL A 26 -1.95 24.63 3.04
CA VAL A 26 -2.25 23.21 2.96
C VAL A 26 -0.91 22.50 3.08
N THR A 27 -0.55 22.08 4.28
CA THR A 27 0.35 20.95 4.46
C THR A 27 -0.37 19.74 3.86
N THR A 28 -0.21 19.50 2.56
CA THR A 28 -0.58 18.22 1.93
C THR A 28 0.43 17.18 2.38
N SER A 29 0.31 16.75 3.65
CA SER A 29 0.65 15.38 4.00
C SER A 29 -0.55 14.52 3.62
N THR A 30 -0.85 14.48 2.32
CA THR A 30 -1.89 13.62 1.77
C THR A 30 -1.14 12.39 1.29
N GLU A 31 -1.08 11.35 2.11
CA GLU A 31 -0.77 10.03 1.59
C GLU A 31 -1.66 9.80 0.37
N SER A 32 -1.06 9.46 -0.77
CA SER A 32 -1.82 9.22 -1.98
C SER A 32 -2.81 8.08 -1.72
N SER A 33 -4.02 8.19 -2.28
CA SER A 33 -5.11 7.23 -2.04
C SER A 33 -4.67 5.77 -2.25
N ASP A 34 -3.72 5.55 -3.15
CA ASP A 34 -3.14 4.23 -3.39
C ASP A 34 -2.30 3.70 -2.24
N GLU A 35 -1.48 4.52 -1.59
CA GLU A 35 -0.69 4.12 -0.43
C GLU A 35 -1.59 3.77 0.76
N ILE A 36 -2.68 4.53 0.96
CA ILE A 36 -3.69 4.23 1.99
C ILE A 36 -4.34 2.86 1.74
N VAL A 37 -4.73 2.57 0.50
CA VAL A 37 -5.36 1.28 0.16
C VAL A 37 -4.37 0.13 0.30
N LYS A 38 -3.12 0.28 -0.16
CA LYS A 38 -2.06 -0.74 -0.01
C LYS A 38 -1.81 -1.03 1.47
N ALA A 39 -1.65 0.01 2.30
CA ALA A 39 -1.42 -0.12 3.73
C ALA A 39 -2.61 -0.80 4.43
N SER A 40 -3.85 -0.44 4.08
CA SER A 40 -5.04 -1.09 4.63
C SER A 40 -5.12 -2.58 4.27
N ILE A 41 -4.76 -2.97 3.04
CA ILE A 41 -4.72 -4.38 2.64
C ILE A 41 -3.72 -5.17 3.47
N GLN A 42 -2.52 -4.61 3.70
CA GLN A 42 -1.51 -5.23 4.55
C GLN A 42 -2.00 -5.37 6.00
N GLU A 43 -2.60 -4.31 6.54
CA GLU A 43 -3.15 -4.31 7.89
C GLU A 43 -4.30 -5.33 8.06
N ASP A 44 -5.19 -5.46 7.08
CA ASP A 44 -6.29 -6.43 7.09
C ASP A 44 -5.76 -7.87 7.16
N PHE A 45 -4.70 -8.18 6.40
CA PHE A 45 -4.03 -9.48 6.48
C PHE A 45 -3.41 -9.72 7.86
N LEU A 46 -2.66 -8.75 8.39
CA LEU A 46 -2.00 -8.89 9.69
C LEU A 46 -2.97 -9.03 10.86
N LYS A 47 -4.11 -8.31 10.83
CA LYS A 47 -5.12 -8.36 11.88
C LYS A 47 -5.90 -9.68 11.89
N ALA A 48 -6.20 -10.24 10.72
CA ALA A 48 -7.05 -11.42 10.59
C ALA A 48 -6.66 -12.31 9.41
N PRO A 49 -5.46 -12.92 9.43
CA PRO A 49 -4.89 -13.60 8.25
C PRO A 49 -5.75 -14.80 7.82
N ALA A 50 -6.37 -15.50 8.78
CA ALA A 50 -7.26 -16.63 8.49
C ALA A 50 -8.60 -16.24 7.83
N LYS A 51 -8.98 -14.95 7.87
CA LYS A 51 -10.20 -14.42 7.27
C LYS A 51 -9.91 -13.51 6.06
N PHE A 52 -8.64 -13.37 5.70
CA PHE A 52 -8.26 -12.49 4.61
C PHE A 52 -8.80 -13.01 3.28
N ASP A 53 -9.49 -12.13 2.56
CA ASP A 53 -10.06 -12.41 1.25
C ASP A 53 -9.23 -11.70 0.17
N ILE A 54 -8.39 -12.48 -0.51
CA ILE A 54 -7.53 -11.98 -1.57
C ILE A 54 -8.31 -11.43 -2.76
N SER A 55 -9.50 -11.98 -3.07
CA SER A 55 -10.32 -11.53 -4.20
C SER A 55 -10.91 -10.16 -3.92
N THR A 56 -11.42 -9.97 -2.69
CA THR A 56 -11.91 -8.66 -2.24
C THR A 56 -10.78 -7.63 -2.18
N ALA A 57 -9.59 -8.00 -1.70
CA ALA A 57 -8.43 -7.11 -1.68
C ALA A 57 -7.98 -6.74 -3.11
N ALA A 58 -7.94 -7.68 -4.05
CA ALA A 58 -7.56 -7.43 -5.44
C ALA A 58 -8.55 -6.50 -6.13
N LYS A 59 -9.85 -6.66 -5.87
CA LYS A 59 -10.89 -5.74 -6.36
C LYS A 59 -10.73 -4.32 -5.80
N ARG A 60 -10.47 -4.20 -4.49
CA ARG A 60 -10.17 -2.90 -3.87
C ARG A 60 -8.97 -2.24 -4.53
N LEU A 61 -7.94 -3.02 -4.87
CA LEU A 61 -6.74 -2.55 -5.54
C LEU A 61 -7.02 -2.13 -7.00
N SER A 62 -7.92 -2.82 -7.72
CA SER A 62 -8.28 -2.47 -9.11
C SER A 62 -9.01 -1.13 -9.22
N ASP A 63 -9.72 -0.73 -8.16
CA ASP A 63 -10.47 0.54 -8.10
C ASP A 63 -9.55 1.74 -7.84
N VAL A 64 -8.26 1.50 -7.55
CA VAL A 64 -7.29 2.56 -7.24
C VAL A 64 -6.65 3.10 -8.51
N THR A 65 -6.68 4.44 -8.62
CA THR A 65 -5.98 5.20 -9.66
C THR A 65 -4.88 6.07 -9.05
N ILE A 66 -3.75 6.17 -9.75
CA ILE A 66 -2.68 7.13 -9.45
C ILE A 66 -2.87 8.45 -10.21
N GLU A 67 -1.99 9.41 -9.97
CA GLU A 67 -1.95 10.68 -10.70
C GLU A 67 -2.00 10.46 -12.22
N GLY A 68 -2.85 11.22 -12.89
CA GLY A 68 -3.12 11.04 -14.32
C GLY A 68 -4.24 10.03 -14.63
N GLY A 69 -4.89 9.43 -13.63
CA GLY A 69 -6.08 8.58 -13.81
C GLY A 69 -5.77 7.16 -14.26
N TYR A 70 -4.51 6.73 -14.18
CA TYR A 70 -4.11 5.38 -14.51
C TYR A 70 -4.41 4.42 -13.37
N HIS A 71 -4.96 3.24 -13.69
CA HIS A 71 -5.12 2.18 -12.71
C HIS A 71 -3.77 1.63 -12.29
N ILE A 72 -3.63 1.32 -11.00
CA ILE A 72 -2.37 0.74 -10.50
C ILE A 72 -2.19 -0.71 -10.94
N CYS A 73 -3.27 -1.42 -11.29
CA CYS A 73 -3.21 -2.79 -11.74
C CYS A 73 -4.37 -3.14 -12.67
N SER A 74 -4.21 -4.23 -13.41
CA SER A 74 -5.26 -4.78 -14.26
C SER A 74 -5.88 -6.03 -13.63
N PRO A 75 -7.22 -6.10 -13.48
CA PRO A 75 -7.88 -7.31 -12.97
C PRO A 75 -8.01 -8.40 -14.04
N LYS A 76 -7.74 -8.09 -15.32
CA LYS A 76 -7.94 -8.99 -16.47
C LYS A 76 -6.65 -9.54 -17.05
N ASP A 77 -5.55 -8.80 -16.90
CA ASP A 77 -4.26 -9.23 -17.44
C ASP A 77 -3.64 -10.24 -16.49
N GLU A 78 -3.40 -11.44 -17.00
CA GLU A 78 -2.64 -12.47 -16.30
C GLU A 78 -1.19 -12.01 -16.12
N ILE A 79 -0.59 -12.37 -14.99
CA ILE A 79 0.82 -12.10 -14.74
C ILE A 79 1.73 -12.88 -15.69
N THR A 80 2.94 -12.35 -15.88
CA THR A 80 3.97 -12.99 -16.69
C THR A 80 4.55 -14.24 -16.01
N ALA A 81 5.22 -15.08 -16.79
CA ALA A 81 5.92 -16.27 -16.26
C ALA A 81 6.96 -15.91 -15.17
N ASP A 82 7.67 -14.79 -15.31
CA ASP A 82 8.64 -14.32 -14.31
C ASP A 82 7.96 -14.01 -12.97
N GLN A 83 6.74 -13.45 -13.01
CA GLN A 83 5.98 -13.16 -11.80
C GLN A 83 5.43 -14.43 -11.12
N TYR A 84 5.12 -15.48 -11.89
CA TYR A 84 4.83 -16.79 -11.30
C TYR A 84 6.04 -17.39 -10.57
N ILE A 85 7.25 -17.19 -11.10
CA ILE A 85 8.49 -17.58 -10.41
C ILE A 85 8.68 -16.76 -9.12
N ASP A 86 8.29 -15.49 -9.12
CA ASP A 86 8.33 -14.69 -7.90
C ASP A 86 7.36 -15.23 -6.84
N ILE A 87 6.16 -15.67 -7.22
CA ILE A 87 5.23 -16.35 -6.28
C ILE A 87 5.88 -17.59 -5.68
N SER A 88 6.58 -18.42 -6.47
CA SER A 88 7.25 -19.60 -5.91
C SER A 88 8.33 -19.21 -4.91
N ARG A 89 9.11 -18.15 -5.19
CA ARG A 89 10.12 -17.64 -4.25
C ARG A 89 9.50 -17.10 -2.97
N MET A 90 8.34 -16.45 -3.04
CA MET A 90 7.61 -16.05 -1.84
C MET A 90 7.29 -17.27 -0.97
N LEU A 91 6.79 -18.37 -1.54
CA LEU A 91 6.48 -19.58 -0.76
C LEU A 91 7.68 -20.19 -0.03
N ASP A 92 8.91 -19.97 -0.52
CA ASP A 92 10.15 -20.47 0.11
C ASP A 92 10.64 -19.59 1.28
N THR A 93 10.15 -18.36 1.41
CA THR A 93 10.56 -17.43 2.48
C THR A 93 9.91 -17.81 3.81
N GLN A 94 10.76 -17.99 4.84
CA GLN A 94 10.29 -18.10 6.22
C GLN A 94 9.61 -16.80 6.65
N ARG A 95 8.38 -16.91 7.16
CA ARG A 95 7.54 -15.77 7.51
C ARG A 95 6.59 -16.09 8.65
N SER A 96 6.16 -15.04 9.35
CA SER A 96 4.92 -15.08 10.13
C SER A 96 3.70 -15.38 9.24
N HIS A 97 2.70 -16.08 9.77
CA HIS A 97 1.46 -16.44 9.05
C HIS A 97 1.67 -17.25 7.75
N ALA A 98 2.72 -18.08 7.68
CA ALA A 98 3.06 -18.87 6.50
C ALA A 98 1.92 -19.74 5.97
N VAL A 99 1.11 -20.33 6.86
CA VAL A 99 -0.04 -21.17 6.47
C VAL A 99 -1.12 -20.34 5.78
N GLU A 100 -1.45 -19.18 6.33
CA GLU A 100 -2.45 -18.27 5.77
C GLU A 100 -1.97 -17.63 4.47
N PHE A 101 -0.70 -17.26 4.38
CA PHE A 101 -0.09 -16.78 3.14
C PHE A 101 -0.16 -17.84 2.04
N LYS A 102 0.23 -19.09 2.35
CA LYS A 102 0.12 -20.20 1.38
C LYS A 102 -1.32 -20.40 0.91
N LYS A 103 -2.32 -20.33 1.80
CA LYS A 103 -3.73 -20.43 1.41
C LYS A 103 -4.15 -19.31 0.44
N ALA A 104 -3.67 -18.08 0.64
CA ALA A 104 -3.93 -16.98 -0.27
C ALA A 104 -3.30 -17.23 -1.66
N VAL A 105 -2.07 -17.77 -1.70
CA VAL A 105 -1.41 -18.19 -2.94
C VAL A 105 -2.16 -19.33 -3.62
N ASP A 106 -2.54 -20.39 -2.89
CA ASP A 106 -3.28 -21.53 -3.43
C ASP A 106 -4.62 -21.07 -4.05
N LEU A 107 -5.31 -20.13 -3.39
CA LEU A 107 -6.55 -19.54 -3.89
C LEU A 107 -6.29 -18.74 -5.18
N ALA A 108 -5.24 -17.92 -5.22
CA ALA A 108 -4.86 -17.18 -6.43
C ALA A 108 -4.55 -18.13 -7.61
N LEU A 109 -3.81 -19.21 -7.36
CA LEU A 109 -3.43 -20.19 -8.38
C LEU A 109 -4.60 -21.10 -8.81
N SER A 110 -5.70 -21.11 -8.07
CA SER A 110 -6.92 -21.87 -8.42
C SER A 110 -7.84 -21.13 -9.39
N ALA A 111 -7.55 -19.86 -9.71
CA ALA A 111 -8.34 -19.07 -10.65
C ALA A 111 -8.25 -19.63 -12.08
N PRO A 112 -9.38 -19.81 -12.80
CA PRO A 112 -9.38 -20.47 -14.11
C PRO A 112 -8.67 -19.66 -15.20
N GLU A 113 -8.65 -18.34 -15.08
CA GLU A 113 -7.93 -17.40 -15.94
C GLU A 113 -6.46 -17.14 -15.52
N GLY A 114 -5.96 -17.86 -14.52
CA GLY A 114 -4.64 -17.60 -13.94
C GLY A 114 -4.63 -16.43 -12.96
N VAL A 115 -3.45 -16.08 -12.46
CA VAL A 115 -3.28 -15.01 -11.47
C VAL A 115 -3.26 -13.66 -12.19
N SER A 116 -4.22 -12.78 -11.89
CA SER A 116 -4.24 -11.43 -12.44
C SER A 116 -3.19 -10.51 -11.82
N ASP A 117 -2.79 -9.45 -12.52
CA ASP A 117 -1.85 -8.43 -12.02
C ASP A 117 -2.30 -7.82 -10.68
N CYS A 118 -3.60 -7.52 -10.50
CA CYS A 118 -4.10 -7.04 -9.20
C CYS A 118 -3.94 -8.09 -8.08
N THR A 119 -4.20 -9.37 -8.37
CA THR A 119 -4.06 -10.46 -7.39
C THR A 119 -2.59 -10.65 -6.99
N PHE A 120 -1.70 -10.66 -7.98
CA PHE A 120 -0.25 -10.73 -7.73
C PHE A 120 0.25 -9.58 -6.88
N ARG A 121 -0.17 -8.34 -7.16
CA ARG A 121 0.22 -7.20 -6.33
C ARG A 121 -0.25 -7.34 -4.89
N VAL A 122 -1.46 -7.85 -4.65
CA VAL A 122 -1.91 -8.16 -3.28
C VAL A 122 -1.00 -9.20 -2.62
N LEU A 123 -0.61 -10.27 -3.32
CA LEU A 123 0.35 -11.25 -2.80
C LEU A 123 1.67 -10.58 -2.41
N THR A 124 2.20 -9.68 -3.26
CA THR A 124 3.44 -8.96 -2.95
C THR A 124 3.31 -8.01 -1.74
N LEU A 125 2.12 -7.45 -1.51
CA LEU A 125 1.87 -6.57 -0.37
C LEU A 125 1.88 -7.35 0.94
N ILE A 126 1.13 -8.45 1.00
CA ILE A 126 1.04 -9.27 2.22
C ILE A 126 2.34 -10.06 2.46
N ASP A 127 3.09 -10.37 1.40
CA ASP A 127 4.44 -10.91 1.47
C ASP A 127 5.39 -9.98 2.23
N ARG A 128 5.45 -8.71 1.82
CA ARG A 128 6.27 -7.69 2.50
C ARG A 128 5.80 -7.34 3.91
N ALA A 129 4.52 -7.54 4.20
CA ALA A 129 3.95 -7.27 5.51
C ALA A 129 4.30 -8.35 6.55
N THR A 130 4.72 -9.55 6.10
CA THR A 130 5.00 -10.70 6.97
C THR A 130 6.47 -11.12 6.89
N PRO A 131 7.38 -10.42 7.59
CA PRO A 131 8.74 -10.91 7.78
C PRO A 131 8.78 -12.19 8.63
#